data_AF-A0A1H3ENE2-F1
#
_entry.id   AF-A0A1H3ENE2-F1
#
_cell.length_a   1.000
_cell.length_b   1.000
_cell.length_c   1.000
_cell.angle_alpha   90.00
_cell.angle_beta   90.00
_cell.angle_gamma   90.00
#
_symmetry.space_group_name_H-M   'P 1'
#
loop_
_entity.id
_entity.type
_entity.pdbx_description
1 polymer ?
#
loop_
_entity_poly.entity_id
_entity_poly.type
_entity_poly.pdbx_seq_one_letter_code
_entity_poly.pdbx_strand_id
1 'polypeptide(L)'
;MNKTDLVKDSYIKYQGSTFYMAREDRRAYEQYKSLNPGQDLLGNWDEEILEDLFAKLWKDEANVWYIHSSIVRVLNRRYVDLNYWVSRLLDEMEKMTELDKKNKIIIIETMSGHNSKEDKGGVHLICLYTDLEERMVKVMNELKSFYCDDYDNLNEIGWNNIVDRHLCAVNDYVRAYKKFGKLKLSTL
;
A
#
# COMPACT_ATOMS: atom_id res chain seq x y z
N MET A 1 -28.81 15.81 -5.23
CA MET A 1 -27.77 14.97 -4.62
C MET A 1 -27.94 15.03 -3.12
N ASN A 2 -28.07 13.89 -2.42
CA ASN A 2 -28.26 13.92 -0.97
C ASN A 2 -26.94 14.28 -0.26
N LYS A 3 -26.97 14.68 1.01
CA LYS A 3 -25.79 15.10 1.77
C LYS A 3 -24.73 13.98 1.87
N THR A 4 -25.17 12.73 1.93
CA THR A 4 -24.30 11.55 2.01
C THR A 4 -23.54 11.32 0.70
N ASP A 5 -24.20 11.48 -0.45
CA ASP A 5 -23.58 11.33 -1.77
C ASP A 5 -22.45 12.35 -1.98
N LEU A 6 -22.66 13.62 -1.61
CA LEU A 6 -21.64 14.67 -1.68
C LEU A 6 -20.41 14.38 -0.83
N VAL A 7 -20.63 13.87 0.39
CA VAL A 7 -19.56 13.48 1.30
C VAL A 7 -18.81 12.27 0.75
N LYS A 8 -19.53 11.27 0.24
CA LYS A 8 -18.97 10.08 -0.40
C LYS A 8 -18.10 10.44 -1.60
N ASP A 9 -18.61 11.25 -2.52
CA ASP A 9 -17.88 11.67 -3.72
C ASP A 9 -16.55 12.34 -3.35
N SER A 10 -16.59 13.20 -2.33
CA SER A 10 -15.39 13.87 -1.83
C SER A 10 -14.44 12.90 -1.13
N TYR A 11 -14.98 11.97 -0.33
CA TYR A 11 -14.21 10.91 0.31
C TYR A 11 -13.47 10.07 -0.74
N ILE A 12 -14.18 9.57 -1.75
CA ILE A 12 -13.60 8.77 -2.85
C ILE A 12 -12.59 9.58 -3.65
N LYS A 13 -12.91 10.84 -4.02
CA LYS A 13 -12.01 11.75 -4.74
C LYS A 13 -10.65 11.90 -4.04
N TYR A 14 -10.66 12.02 -2.72
CA TYR A 14 -9.44 12.13 -1.92
C TYR A 14 -8.95 10.79 -1.36
N GLN A 15 -9.47 9.68 -1.91
CA GLN A 15 -9.15 8.30 -1.53
C GLN A 15 -9.24 8.07 -0.02
N GLY A 16 -10.22 8.71 0.65
CA GLY A 16 -10.49 8.68 2.08
C GLY A 16 -9.51 9.45 2.98
N SER A 17 -8.62 10.28 2.40
CA SER A 17 -7.75 11.16 3.19
C SER A 17 -8.54 12.37 3.71
N THR A 18 -8.90 12.33 5.00
CA THR A 18 -9.55 13.47 5.67
C THR A 18 -8.66 14.70 5.74
N PHE A 19 -7.33 14.53 5.74
CA PHE A 19 -6.38 15.65 5.65
C PHE A 19 -6.48 16.37 4.30
N TYR A 20 -6.44 15.65 3.18
CA TYR A 20 -6.59 16.27 1.86
C TYR A 20 -7.98 16.85 1.68
N MET A 21 -9.02 16.16 2.15
CA MET A 21 -10.36 16.71 2.14
C MET A 21 -10.44 18.03 2.94
N ALA A 22 -9.87 18.10 4.14
CA ALA A 22 -9.85 19.34 4.94
C ALA A 22 -9.07 20.48 4.27
N ARG A 23 -7.98 20.14 3.57
CA ARG A 23 -7.11 21.12 2.90
C ARG A 23 -7.70 21.66 1.60
N GLU A 24 -8.29 20.79 0.78
CA GLU A 24 -8.74 21.10 -0.58
C GLU A 24 -10.25 21.35 -0.68
N ASP A 25 -11.07 20.77 0.22
CA ASP A 25 -12.52 20.91 0.24
C ASP A 25 -13.07 20.97 1.68
N ARG A 26 -12.82 22.10 2.33
CA ARG A 26 -13.21 22.33 3.73
C ARG A 26 -14.71 22.10 3.97
N ARG A 27 -15.58 22.43 3.00
CA ARG A 27 -17.02 22.24 3.14
C ARG A 27 -17.38 20.75 3.19
N ALA A 28 -16.83 19.94 2.28
CA ALA A 28 -17.04 18.50 2.31
C ALA A 28 -16.49 17.88 3.60
N TYR A 29 -15.35 18.36 4.11
CA TYR A 29 -14.79 17.91 5.37
C TYR A 29 -15.69 18.19 6.58
N GLU A 30 -16.24 19.40 6.71
CA GLU A 30 -17.18 19.71 7.80
C GLU A 30 -18.47 18.88 7.69
N GLN A 31 -18.93 18.61 6.47
CA GLN A 31 -20.07 17.73 6.24
C GLN A 31 -19.76 16.27 6.59
N TYR A 32 -18.57 15.78 6.28
CA TYR A 32 -18.08 14.47 6.69
C TYR A 32 -18.07 14.34 8.23
N LYS A 33 -17.52 15.35 8.93
CA LYS A 33 -17.52 15.37 10.41
C LYS A 33 -18.93 15.37 11.00
N SER A 34 -19.83 16.16 10.40
CA SER A 34 -21.23 16.22 10.82
C SER A 34 -22.00 14.94 10.53
N LEU A 35 -21.68 14.25 9.43
CA LEU A 35 -22.26 12.95 9.08
C LEU A 35 -21.78 11.85 10.03
N ASN A 36 -20.52 11.94 10.47
CA ASN A 36 -19.85 10.98 11.34
C ASN A 36 -20.10 9.52 10.88
N PRO A 37 -19.65 9.16 9.66
CA PRO A 37 -19.96 7.86 9.07
C PRO A 37 -19.43 6.72 9.96
N GLY A 38 -20.30 5.74 10.21
CA GLY A 38 -19.93 4.51 10.91
C GLY A 38 -18.99 3.64 10.07
N GLN A 39 -18.43 2.60 10.70
CA GLN A 39 -17.48 1.70 10.05
C GLN A 39 -18.06 1.03 8.80
N ASP A 40 -19.31 0.55 8.85
CA ASP A 40 -19.95 -0.11 7.69
C ASP A 40 -20.03 0.80 6.47
N LEU A 41 -20.36 2.08 6.68
CA LEU A 41 -20.46 3.05 5.59
C LEU A 41 -19.08 3.40 5.01
N LEU A 42 -18.07 3.53 5.87
CA LEU A 42 -16.68 3.73 5.45
C LEU A 42 -16.13 2.50 4.72
N GLY A 43 -16.51 1.29 5.15
CA GLY A 43 -16.18 0.04 4.49
C GLY A 43 -16.66 0.02 3.06
N ASN A 44 -17.96 0.29 2.84
CA ASN A 44 -18.53 0.37 1.49
C ASN A 44 -17.79 1.39 0.60
N TRP A 45 -17.42 2.55 1.14
CA TRP A 45 -16.68 3.56 0.37
C TRP A 45 -15.23 3.18 0.10
N ASP A 46 -14.55 2.54 1.05
CA ASP A 46 -13.20 2.01 0.86
C ASP A 46 -13.18 0.86 -0.17
N GLU A 47 -14.22 0.01 -0.22
CA GLU A 47 -14.36 -1.01 -1.27
C GLU A 47 -14.48 -0.39 -2.65
N GLU A 48 -15.24 0.69 -2.82
CA GLU A 48 -15.33 1.42 -4.09
C GLU A 48 -13.98 2.04 -4.49
N ILE A 49 -13.23 2.58 -3.52
CA ILE A 49 -11.87 3.08 -3.76
C ILE A 49 -10.95 1.94 -4.19
N LEU A 50 -11.02 0.78 -3.53
CA LEU A 50 -10.18 -0.38 -3.84
C LEU A 50 -10.50 -0.92 -5.23
N GLU A 51 -11.77 -1.09 -5.60
CA GLU A 51 -12.14 -1.53 -6.96
C GLU A 51 -11.58 -0.60 -8.04
N ASP A 52 -11.71 0.71 -7.86
CA ASP A 52 -11.16 1.70 -8.80
C ASP A 52 -9.63 1.63 -8.89
N LEU A 53 -8.95 1.48 -7.74
CA LEU A 53 -7.49 1.33 -7.69
C LEU A 53 -7.03 0.05 -8.39
N PHE A 54 -7.64 -1.11 -8.10
CA PHE A 54 -7.29 -2.37 -8.77
C PHE A 54 -7.57 -2.33 -10.27
N ALA A 55 -8.67 -1.70 -10.70
CA ALA A 55 -8.96 -1.50 -12.11
C ALA A 55 -7.94 -0.58 -12.83
N LYS A 56 -7.16 0.21 -12.08
CA LYS A 56 -6.13 1.11 -12.60
C LYS A 56 -4.71 0.60 -12.40
N LEU A 57 -4.49 -0.41 -11.57
CA LEU A 57 -3.17 -0.87 -11.11
C LEU A 57 -2.18 -1.06 -12.25
N TRP A 58 -2.59 -1.73 -13.32
CA TRP A 58 -1.75 -2.06 -14.47
C TRP A 58 -1.99 -1.17 -15.71
N LYS A 59 -2.74 -0.08 -15.58
CA LYS A 59 -2.99 0.83 -16.72
C LYS A 59 -1.75 1.62 -17.12
N ASP A 60 -0.85 1.84 -16.18
CA ASP A 60 0.43 2.50 -16.38
C ASP A 60 1.49 1.82 -15.51
N GLU A 61 2.25 0.91 -16.11
CA GLU A 61 3.29 0.14 -15.43
C GLU A 61 4.38 1.04 -14.80
N ALA A 62 4.66 2.22 -15.37
CA ALA A 62 5.63 3.15 -14.81
C ALA A 62 5.18 3.72 -13.46
N ASN A 63 3.88 3.69 -13.18
CA ASN A 63 3.25 4.24 -11.97
C ASN A 63 2.52 3.17 -11.12
N VAL A 64 2.72 1.88 -11.41
CA VAL A 64 2.10 0.78 -10.66
C VAL A 64 2.42 0.86 -9.16
N TRP A 65 3.64 1.27 -8.80
CA TRP A 65 4.06 1.47 -7.40
C TRP A 65 3.15 2.44 -6.65
N TYR A 66 2.69 3.51 -7.30
CA TYR A 66 1.86 4.55 -6.67
C TYR A 66 0.45 4.02 -6.35
N ILE A 67 -0.11 3.24 -7.28
CA ILE A 67 -1.41 2.60 -7.08
C ILE A 67 -1.31 1.52 -6.01
N HIS A 68 -0.25 0.71 -6.03
CA HIS A 68 0.07 -0.25 -4.97
C HIS A 68 0.13 0.41 -3.59
N SER A 69 0.88 1.51 -3.42
CA SER A 69 0.94 2.23 -2.14
C SER A 69 -0.41 2.80 -1.71
N SER A 70 -1.23 3.24 -2.66
CA SER A 70 -2.59 3.72 -2.39
C SER A 70 -3.49 2.59 -1.87
N ILE A 71 -3.42 1.40 -2.47
CA ILE A 71 -4.15 0.21 -2.01
C ILE A 71 -3.75 -0.13 -0.57
N VAL A 72 -2.44 -0.26 -0.29
CA VAL A 72 -1.94 -0.57 1.06
C VAL A 72 -2.42 0.45 2.10
N ARG A 73 -2.44 1.74 1.73
CA ARG A 73 -2.92 2.81 2.62
C ARG A 73 -4.41 2.71 2.93
N VAL A 74 -5.25 2.37 1.94
CA VAL A 74 -6.69 2.18 2.14
C VAL A 74 -6.92 0.95 3.03
N LEU A 75 -6.26 -0.18 2.75
CA LEU A 75 -6.39 -1.39 3.55
C LEU A 75 -5.97 -1.19 5.02
N ASN A 76 -4.95 -0.36 5.28
CA ASN A 76 -4.54 -0.03 6.65
C ASN A 76 -5.60 0.71 7.48
N ARG A 77 -6.71 1.17 6.88
CA ARG A 77 -7.87 1.71 7.63
C ARG A 77 -8.70 0.62 8.28
N ARG A 78 -8.74 -0.57 7.66
CA ARG A 78 -9.40 -1.78 8.18
C ARG A 78 -10.91 -1.65 8.32
N TYR A 79 -11.56 -0.96 7.39
CA TYR A 79 -13.03 -0.91 7.30
C TYR A 79 -13.61 -1.98 6.37
N VAL A 80 -12.76 -2.71 5.64
CA VAL A 80 -13.15 -3.71 4.63
C VAL A 80 -12.77 -5.13 5.07
N ASP A 81 -13.26 -6.16 4.36
CA ASP A 81 -12.76 -7.53 4.53
C ASP A 81 -11.29 -7.63 4.10
N LEU A 82 -10.40 -7.59 5.10
CA LEU A 82 -8.97 -7.60 4.86
C LEU A 82 -8.48 -8.89 4.22
N ASN A 83 -9.03 -10.06 4.55
CA ASN A 83 -8.54 -11.32 3.99
C ASN A 83 -8.83 -11.37 2.48
N TYR A 84 -10.03 -10.97 2.07
CA TYR A 84 -10.38 -10.89 0.64
C TYR A 84 -9.45 -9.92 -0.11
N TRP A 85 -9.36 -8.67 0.37
CA TRP A 85 -8.65 -7.63 -0.36
C TRP A 85 -7.13 -7.78 -0.32
N VAL A 86 -6.56 -8.25 0.79
CA VAL A 86 -5.12 -8.56 0.86
C VAL A 86 -4.79 -9.78 -0.01
N SER A 87 -5.66 -10.80 -0.06
CA SER A 87 -5.44 -11.92 -0.98
C SER A 87 -5.35 -11.44 -2.43
N ARG A 88 -6.26 -10.56 -2.85
CA ARG A 88 -6.22 -9.93 -4.18
C ARG A 88 -4.97 -9.09 -4.39
N LEU A 89 -4.53 -8.32 -3.39
CA LEU A 89 -3.26 -7.59 -3.47
C LEU A 89 -2.07 -8.55 -3.70
N LEU A 90 -2.01 -9.66 -2.97
CA LEU A 90 -0.95 -10.66 -3.13
C LEU A 90 -0.99 -11.34 -4.51
N ASP A 91 -2.17 -11.62 -5.07
CA ASP A 91 -2.33 -12.12 -6.45
C ASP A 91 -1.69 -11.17 -7.47
N GLU A 92 -1.85 -9.86 -7.27
CA GLU A 92 -1.25 -8.86 -8.16
C GLU A 92 0.26 -8.71 -7.91
N MET A 93 0.70 -8.76 -6.65
CA MET A 93 2.13 -8.68 -6.31
C MET A 93 2.96 -9.83 -6.87
N GLU A 94 2.40 -11.03 -7.04
CA GLU A 94 3.08 -12.15 -7.73
C GLU A 94 3.52 -11.75 -9.15
N LYS A 95 2.72 -10.94 -9.86
CA LYS A 95 3.04 -10.44 -11.21
C LYS A 95 4.04 -9.29 -11.20
N MET A 96 4.21 -8.60 -10.06
CA MET A 96 5.13 -7.46 -9.91
C MET A 96 6.61 -7.88 -9.93
N THR A 97 6.89 -9.18 -9.89
CA THR A 97 8.22 -9.77 -10.08
C THR A 97 8.82 -9.49 -11.47
N GLU A 98 8.02 -9.08 -12.45
CA GLU A 98 8.48 -8.72 -13.80
C GLU A 98 8.72 -7.21 -13.99
N LEU A 99 8.40 -6.39 -12.99
CA LEU A 99 8.59 -4.94 -13.07
C LEU A 99 10.07 -4.54 -13.14
N ASP A 100 10.31 -3.30 -13.55
CA ASP A 100 11.64 -2.70 -13.43
C ASP A 100 12.11 -2.61 -11.96
N LYS A 101 13.42 -2.46 -11.79
CA LYS A 101 14.07 -2.46 -10.47
C LYS A 101 13.57 -1.32 -9.57
N LYS A 102 13.32 -0.14 -10.14
CA LYS A 102 12.83 1.03 -9.39
C LYS A 102 11.47 0.75 -8.76
N ASN A 103 10.53 0.25 -9.57
CA ASN A 103 9.20 -0.14 -9.13
C ASN A 103 9.25 -1.20 -8.02
N LYS A 104 10.04 -2.27 -8.20
CA LYS A 104 10.24 -3.31 -7.20
C LYS A 104 10.73 -2.75 -5.87
N ILE A 105 11.75 -1.89 -5.90
CA ILE A 105 12.31 -1.25 -4.70
C ILE A 105 11.23 -0.44 -3.95
N ILE A 106 10.45 0.39 -4.65
CA ILE A 106 9.40 1.21 -4.01
C ILE A 106 8.27 0.33 -3.43
N ILE A 107 7.92 -0.76 -4.09
CA ILE A 107 6.94 -1.73 -3.57
C ILE A 107 7.46 -2.36 -2.27
N ILE A 108 8.74 -2.76 -2.22
CA ILE A 108 9.36 -3.29 -1.01
C ILE A 108 9.37 -2.25 0.12
N GLU A 109 9.70 -0.99 -0.18
CA GLU A 109 9.63 0.14 0.77
C GLU A 109 8.21 0.37 1.30
N THR A 110 7.21 0.26 0.43
CA THR A 110 5.79 0.35 0.82
C THR A 110 5.40 -0.79 1.76
N MET A 111 5.85 -2.01 1.46
CA MET A 111 5.58 -3.18 2.28
C MET A 111 6.25 -3.06 3.66
N SER A 112 7.47 -2.52 3.73
CA SER A 112 8.17 -2.29 5.00
C SER A 112 7.60 -1.12 5.82
N GLY A 113 6.82 -0.23 5.20
CA GLY A 113 6.23 0.94 5.85
C GLY A 113 7.15 2.17 5.88
N HIS A 114 8.18 2.18 5.03
CA HIS A 114 9.12 3.29 4.88
C HIS A 114 8.35 4.61 4.69
N ASN A 115 8.75 5.66 5.41
CA ASN A 115 8.09 6.98 5.53
C ASN A 115 6.77 7.07 6.34
N SER A 116 6.32 6.02 7.03
CA SER A 116 5.22 6.13 7.99
C SER A 116 5.74 6.30 9.42
N LYS A 117 5.27 7.32 10.15
CA LYS A 117 5.62 7.51 11.59
C LYS A 117 5.13 6.37 12.49
N GLU A 118 4.27 5.50 11.96
CA GLU A 118 3.56 4.45 12.69
C GLU A 118 3.92 3.05 12.18
N ASP A 119 4.91 2.91 11.27
CA ASP A 119 5.31 1.65 10.61
C ASP A 119 4.14 0.87 9.98
N LYS A 120 3.13 1.58 9.46
CA LYS A 120 1.90 1.01 8.87
C LYS A 120 2.09 0.59 7.42
N GLY A 121 3.10 -0.24 7.17
CA GLY A 121 3.35 -0.87 5.88
C GLY A 121 2.46 -2.08 5.61
N GLY A 122 2.68 -2.74 4.47
CA GLY A 122 2.01 -4.00 4.14
C GLY A 122 2.33 -5.12 5.13
N VAL A 123 3.57 -5.21 5.64
CA VAL A 123 3.95 -6.23 6.63
C VAL A 123 3.14 -6.09 7.93
N HIS A 124 3.03 -4.87 8.45
CA HIS A 124 2.22 -4.58 9.64
C HIS A 124 0.75 -4.98 9.41
N LEU A 125 0.17 -4.60 8.26
CA LEU A 125 -1.20 -4.93 7.89
C LEU A 125 -1.42 -6.45 7.86
N ILE A 126 -0.59 -7.17 7.13
CA ILE A 126 -0.80 -8.59 6.83
C ILE A 126 -0.54 -9.45 8.07
N CYS A 127 0.59 -9.27 8.75
CA CYS A 127 0.96 -10.09 9.90
C CYS A 127 0.00 -9.94 11.09
N LEU A 128 -0.55 -8.74 11.31
CA LEU A 128 -1.39 -8.46 12.47
C LEU A 128 -2.88 -8.67 12.23
N TYR A 129 -3.37 -8.49 11.00
CA TYR A 129 -4.81 -8.41 10.73
C TYR A 129 -5.33 -9.40 9.68
N THR A 130 -4.48 -10.30 9.18
CA THR A 130 -4.88 -11.36 8.24
C THR A 130 -4.21 -12.68 8.58
N ASP A 131 -4.68 -13.75 7.96
CA ASP A 131 -4.07 -15.09 8.05
C ASP A 131 -3.16 -15.40 6.85
N LEU A 132 -2.72 -14.36 6.12
CA LEU A 132 -1.98 -14.46 4.85
C LEU A 132 -0.47 -14.26 4.98
N GLU A 133 0.08 -14.35 6.20
CA GLU A 133 1.51 -14.12 6.48
C GLU A 133 2.43 -15.02 5.64
N GLU A 134 2.18 -16.33 5.63
CA GLU A 134 3.00 -17.29 4.87
C GLU A 134 3.00 -16.97 3.37
N ARG A 135 1.83 -16.61 2.84
CA ARG A 135 1.69 -16.24 1.43
C ARG A 135 2.47 -14.96 1.12
N MET A 136 2.35 -13.92 1.94
CA MET A 136 3.13 -12.70 1.80
C MET A 136 4.64 -12.99 1.80
N VAL A 137 5.12 -13.84 2.71
CA VAL A 137 6.54 -14.21 2.78
C VAL A 137 7.02 -14.80 1.46
N LYS A 138 6.25 -15.71 0.85
CA LYS A 138 6.57 -16.30 -0.45
C LYS A 138 6.66 -15.23 -1.54
N VAL A 139 5.63 -14.41 -1.69
CA VAL A 139 5.58 -13.34 -2.71
C VAL A 139 6.73 -12.35 -2.54
N MET A 140 7.00 -11.94 -1.30
CA MET A 140 8.08 -10.99 -1.01
C MET A 140 9.47 -11.58 -1.25
N ASN A 141 9.65 -12.89 -1.07
CA ASN A 141 10.91 -13.56 -1.40
C ASN A 141 11.22 -13.50 -2.89
N GLU A 142 10.21 -13.74 -3.73
CA GLU A 142 10.35 -13.64 -5.18
C GLU A 142 10.58 -12.17 -5.59
N LEU A 143 9.78 -11.24 -5.05
CA LEU A 143 9.87 -9.82 -5.40
C LEU A 143 11.23 -9.18 -5.05
N LYS A 144 11.83 -9.57 -3.91
CA LYS A 144 13.15 -9.05 -3.48
C LYS A 144 14.33 -9.79 -4.10
N SER A 145 14.09 -10.85 -4.87
CA SER A 145 15.13 -11.69 -5.46
C SER A 145 15.61 -11.12 -6.81
N PHE A 146 16.30 -9.99 -6.77
CA PHE A 146 16.95 -9.39 -7.94
C PHE A 146 18.26 -8.69 -7.57
N TYR A 147 19.09 -8.45 -8.58
CA TYR A 147 20.38 -7.79 -8.44
C TYR A 147 20.32 -6.35 -8.96
N CYS A 148 20.95 -5.44 -8.22
CA CYS A 148 21.19 -4.06 -8.64
C CYS A 148 22.70 -3.84 -8.72
N ASP A 149 23.15 -3.08 -9.72
CA ASP A 149 24.52 -2.59 -9.84
C ASP A 149 24.56 -1.09 -10.20
N ASP A 150 25.79 -0.57 -10.32
CA ASP A 150 26.01 0.85 -10.60
C ASP A 150 25.49 1.32 -11.97
N TYR A 151 25.25 0.40 -12.91
CA TYR A 151 24.69 0.71 -14.23
C TYR A 151 23.16 0.91 -14.18
N ASP A 152 22.51 0.47 -13.11
CA ASP A 152 21.08 0.68 -12.88
C ASP A 152 20.77 2.05 -12.27
N ASN A 153 21.78 2.85 -11.92
CA ASN A 153 21.59 4.16 -11.33
C ASN A 153 20.80 5.08 -12.27
N LEU A 154 19.80 5.75 -11.72
CA LEU A 154 18.96 6.67 -12.48
C LEU A 154 19.41 8.10 -12.20
N ASN A 155 19.40 8.94 -13.23
CA ASN A 155 19.65 10.38 -13.10
C ASN A 155 18.41 11.09 -12.56
N GLU A 156 17.97 10.68 -11.37
CA GLU A 156 16.79 11.18 -10.68
C GLU A 156 17.11 11.39 -9.19
N ILE A 157 16.52 12.42 -8.59
CA ILE A 157 16.74 12.73 -7.16
C ILE A 157 16.34 11.52 -6.32
N GLY A 158 17.27 11.03 -5.49
CA GLY A 158 17.06 9.87 -4.61
C GLY A 158 17.25 8.50 -5.28
N TRP A 159 17.74 8.45 -6.53
CA TRP A 159 18.01 7.22 -7.28
C TRP A 159 19.44 7.12 -7.83
N ASN A 160 20.31 8.04 -7.43
CA ASN A 160 21.74 8.06 -7.81
C ASN A 160 22.55 6.93 -7.18
N ASN A 161 21.97 6.17 -6.24
CA ASN A 161 22.57 5.00 -5.63
C ASN A 161 21.47 3.94 -5.38
N ILE A 162 21.09 3.27 -6.47
CA ILE A 162 20.01 2.28 -6.46
C ILE A 162 20.39 1.02 -5.67
N VAL A 163 21.68 0.67 -5.64
CA VAL A 163 22.20 -0.47 -4.88
C VAL A 163 21.94 -0.28 -3.39
N ASP A 164 22.36 0.86 -2.83
CA ASP A 164 22.14 1.15 -1.41
C ASP A 164 20.65 1.23 -1.08
N ARG A 165 19.85 1.79 -1.98
CA ARG A 165 18.39 1.89 -1.78
C ARG A 165 17.72 0.51 -1.76
N HIS A 166 18.10 -0.38 -2.68
CA HIS A 166 17.64 -1.76 -2.69
C HIS A 166 18.01 -2.48 -1.39
N LEU A 167 19.27 -2.40 -0.96
CA LEU A 167 19.74 -3.01 0.29
C LEU A 167 18.99 -2.45 1.50
N CYS A 168 18.75 -1.13 1.55
CA CYS A 168 17.95 -0.50 2.59
C CYS A 168 16.52 -1.02 2.61
N ALA A 169 15.86 -1.07 1.45
CA ALA A 169 14.48 -1.55 1.33
C ALA A 169 14.33 -3.00 1.82
N VAL A 170 15.23 -3.90 1.40
CA VAL A 170 15.24 -5.29 1.84
C VAL A 170 15.49 -5.41 3.34
N ASN A 171 16.45 -4.66 3.87
CA ASN A 171 16.73 -4.65 5.31
C ASN A 171 15.56 -4.12 6.13
N ASP A 172 14.90 -3.06 5.67
CA ASP A 172 13.71 -2.49 6.33
C ASP A 172 12.55 -3.49 6.31
N TYR A 173 12.33 -4.20 5.19
CA TYR A 173 11.36 -5.29 5.12
C TYR A 173 11.66 -6.39 6.15
N VAL A 174 12.92 -6.85 6.23
CA VAL A 174 13.33 -7.86 7.22
C VAL A 174 13.13 -7.37 8.65
N ARG A 175 13.42 -6.09 8.94
CA ARG A 175 13.17 -5.50 10.26
C ARG A 175 11.68 -5.42 10.59
N ALA A 176 10.85 -4.98 9.64
CA ALA A 176 9.40 -4.95 9.81
C ALA A 176 8.85 -6.36 10.06
N TYR A 177 9.33 -7.36 9.32
CA TYR A 177 8.91 -8.74 9.51
C TYR A 177 9.37 -9.31 10.85
N LYS A 178 10.60 -9.04 11.30
CA LYS A 178 11.05 -9.39 12.66
C LYS A 178 10.17 -8.79 13.76
N LYS A 179 9.64 -7.59 13.52
CA LYS A 179 8.83 -6.84 14.47
C LYS A 179 7.39 -7.34 14.55
N PHE A 180 6.78 -7.70 13.42
CA PHE A 180 5.34 -8.00 13.33
C PHE A 180 5.02 -9.45 12.97
N GLY A 181 5.91 -10.16 12.28
CA GLY A 181 5.74 -11.53 11.87
C GLY A 181 5.71 -12.49 13.06
N LYS A 182 4.91 -13.55 12.93
CA LYS A 182 4.73 -14.60 13.93
C LYS A 182 5.53 -15.85 13.56
N LEU A 183 5.86 -16.05 12.27
CA LEU A 183 6.68 -17.18 11.84
C LEU A 183 8.16 -16.91 12.12
N LYS A 184 8.88 -17.93 12.60
CA LYS A 184 10.34 -17.84 12.81
C LYS A 184 11.05 -17.75 11.46
N LEU A 185 11.98 -16.80 11.36
CA LEU A 185 12.85 -16.55 10.19
C LEU A 185 13.81 -17.70 9.81
N SER A 186 13.72 -18.88 10.42
CA SER A 186 14.60 -20.03 10.10
C SER A 186 14.35 -20.66 8.72
N THR A 187 13.40 -20.11 7.96
CA THR A 187 12.96 -20.61 6.65
C THR A 187 13.11 -19.56 5.53
N LEU A 188 13.83 -18.46 5.81
CA LEU A 188 14.15 -17.37 4.88
C LEU A 188 15.65 -17.34 4.56
#